data_AF-A0A958A8F0-F1
#
_entry.id   AF-A0A958A8F0-F1
#
_cell.length_a   1.000
_cell.length_b   1.000
_cell.length_c   1.000
_cell.angle_alpha   90.00
_cell.angle_beta   90.00
_cell.angle_gamma   90.00
#
_symmetry.space_group_name_H-M   'P 1'
#
loop_
_entity.id
_entity.type
_entity.pdbx_description
1 polymer ?
#
loop_
_entity_poly.entity_id
_entity_poly.type
_entity_poly.pdbx_seq_one_letter_code
_entity_poly.pdbx_strand_id
1 'polypeptide(L)' 'MPQIVKLIGIPMDLGQSRRGVDMGPSALRYANLGQRLAQLGHTVE' A
#
# COMPACT_ATOMS: atom_id res chain seq x y z
N MET A 1 6.02 19.35 2.69
CA MET A 1 5.64 19.79 1.33
C MET A 1 4.77 18.71 0.72
N PRO A 2 3.65 19.06 0.06
CA PRO A 2 2.83 18.12 -0.70
C PRO A 2 3.67 17.38 -1.73
N GLN A 3 3.39 16.10 -1.95
CA GLN A 3 4.07 15.26 -2.95
C GLN A 3 3.03 14.39 -3.65
N ILE A 4 3.36 13.98 -4.88
CA ILE A 4 2.61 12.97 -5.61
C ILE A 4 3.19 11.60 -5.21
N VAL A 5 2.36 10.74 -4.63
CA VAL A 5 2.74 9.43 -4.10
C VAL A 5 2.04 8.35 -4.92
N LYS A 6 2.83 7.49 -5.56
CA LYS A 6 2.30 6.34 -6.29
C LYS A 6 2.24 5.11 -5.41
N LEU A 7 1.08 4.48 -5.30
CA LEU A 7 0.91 3.25 -4.53
C LEU A 7 1.04 2.02 -5.43
N ILE A 8 2.22 1.40 -5.42
CA ILE A 8 2.51 0.18 -6.18
C ILE A 8 2.31 -1.03 -5.26
N GLY A 9 1.34 -1.88 -5.60
CA GLY A 9 1.14 -3.15 -4.92
C GLY A 9 1.81 -4.28 -5.70
N ILE A 10 2.67 -5.05 -5.04
CA ILE A 10 3.31 -6.24 -5.63
C ILE A 10 2.85 -7.45 -4.81
N PRO A 11 1.72 -8.08 -5.15
CA PRO A 11 1.24 -9.27 -4.45
C PRO A 11 2.07 -10.48 -4.90
N MET A 12 3.16 -10.75 -4.19
CA MET A 12 4.07 -11.86 -4.48
C MET A 12 4.29 -12.72 -3.24
N ASP A 13 4.24 -14.03 -3.42
CA ASP A 13 4.41 -15.03 -2.36
C ASP A 13 5.68 -15.88 -2.50
N LEU A 14 6.61 -15.49 -3.38
CA LEU A 14 7.91 -16.13 -3.59
C LEU A 14 8.91 -15.78 -2.47
N GLY A 15 9.66 -16.78 -2.00
CA GLY A 15 10.77 -16.57 -1.05
C GLY A 15 10.38 -16.58 0.44
N GLN A 16 9.15 -16.98 0.78
CA GLN A 16 8.68 -17.05 2.17
C GLN A 16 8.41 -18.49 2.64
N SER A 17 8.49 -18.70 3.95
CA SER A 17 8.14 -19.97 4.63
C SER A 17 6.71 -20.01 5.17
N ARG A 18 6.00 -18.88 5.13
CA ARG A 18 4.61 -18.73 5.61
C ARG A 18 3.74 -18.25 4.47
N ARG A 19 2.42 -18.45 4.56
CA ARG A 19 1.46 -17.99 3.55
C ARG A 19 0.98 -16.57 3.89
N GLY A 20 0.60 -15.80 2.86
CA GLY A 20 -0.21 -14.59 3.02
C GLY A 20 0.50 -13.25 2.82
N VAL A 21 1.81 -13.21 2.53
CA VAL A 21 2.51 -11.94 2.18
C VAL A 21 1.94 -11.28 0.93
N ASP A 22 1.46 -12.07 -0.02
CA ASP A 22 0.78 -11.60 -1.24
C ASP A 22 -0.48 -10.76 -0.94
N MET A 23 -1.14 -11.00 0.20
CA MET A 23 -2.32 -10.23 0.63
C MET A 23 -1.97 -8.85 1.20
N GLY A 24 -0.71 -8.61 1.56
CA GLY A 24 -0.25 -7.38 2.24
C GLY A 24 -0.65 -6.08 1.51
N PRO A 25 -0.40 -5.94 0.20
CA PRO A 25 -0.81 -4.76 -0.55
C PRO A 25 -2.32 -4.48 -0.47
N SER A 26 -3.15 -5.52 -0.63
CA SER A 26 -4.61 -5.37 -0.53
C SER A 26 -5.05 -5.03 0.89
N ALA A 27 -4.45 -5.64 1.91
CA ALA A 27 -4.75 -5.34 3.30
C ALA A 27 -4.46 -3.86 3.65
N LEU A 28 -3.35 -3.30 3.17
CA LEU A 28 -3.03 -1.88 3.36
C LEU A 28 -4.01 -0.95 2.65
N ARG A 29 -4.52 -1.34 1.47
CA ARG A 29 -5.58 -0.59 0.79
C ARG A 29 -6.87 -0.61 1.59
N TYR A 30 -7.28 -1.78 2.10
CA TYR A 30 -8.45 -1.90 2.98
C TYR A 30 -8.28 -1.13 4.30
N ALA A 31 -7.06 -1.02 4.81
CA ALA A 31 -6.74 -0.21 5.98
C ALA A 31 -6.69 1.31 5.70
N ASN A 32 -7.15 1.77 4.53
CA ASN A 32 -7.25 3.17 4.14
C ASN A 32 -5.91 3.91 4.08
N LEU A 33 -4.82 3.24 3.67
CA LEU A 33 -3.50 3.87 3.51
C LEU A 33 -3.54 5.11 2.60
N GLY A 34 -4.23 5.03 1.46
CA GLY A 34 -4.36 6.15 0.52
C GLY A 34 -5.05 7.37 1.14
N GLN A 35 -6.16 7.16 1.86
CA GLN A 35 -6.87 8.23 2.54
C GLN A 35 -6.01 8.90 3.62
N ARG A 36 -5.24 8.12 4.39
CA ARG A 36 -4.31 8.65 5.40
C ARG A 36 -3.21 9.50 4.77
N LEU A 37 -2.64 9.07 3.64
CA LEU A 37 -1.65 9.87 2.89
C LEU A 37 -2.27 11.19 2.38
N ALA A 38 -3.52 11.14 1.90
CA ALA A 38 -4.25 12.35 1.50
C ALA A 38 -4.49 13.31 2.66
N GLN A 39 -4.84 12.81 3.85
CA GLN A 39 -5.01 13.62 5.07
C GLN A 39 -3.72 14.30 5.53
N LEU A 40 -2.56 13.73 5.21
CA LEU A 40 -1.25 14.35 5.46
C LEU A 40 -0.87 15.42 4.41
N GLY A 41 -1.71 15.64 3.40
CA GLY A 41 -1.51 16.65 2.36
C GLY A 41 -0.77 16.15 1.12
N HIS A 42 -0.72 14.84 0.88
CA HIS A 42 -0.16 14.27 -0.36
C HIS A 42 -1.25 13.96 -1.39
N THR A 43 -0.89 14.01 -2.68
CA THR A 43 -1.75 13.49 -3.76
C THR A 43 -1.39 12.03 -3.99
N VAL A 44 -2.37 11.14 -3.98
CA VAL A 44 -2.14 9.70 -4.19
C VAL A 44 -2.57 9.32 -5.60
N GLU A 45 -1.69 8.63 -6.34
CA GLU A 45 -1.88 8.10 -7.70
C GLU A 45 -1.79 6.57 -7.76
#